data_AF-A0AAV4CVG8-F1
#
_entry.id   AF-A0AAV4CVG8-F1
#
_cell.length_a   1.000
_cell.length_b   1.000
_cell.length_c   1.000
_cell.angle_alpha   90.00
_cell.angle_beta   90.00
_cell.angle_gamma   90.00
#
_symmetry.space_group_name_H-M   'P 1'
#
loop_
_entity.id
_entity.type
_entity.pdbx_description
1 polymer ?
#
loop_
_entity_poly.entity_id
_entity_poly.type
_entity_poly.pdbx_seq_one_letter_code
_entity_poly.pdbx_strand_id
1 'polypeptide(L)'
;MSELNCAVDNARSMLIYEKPPEIAKLTKRDVSFNISSYNSSQDEATFQMHKNGEVFGSHQSQPFPKGALKQSGIDVTSVSCIVKLKKNSPIDLNDYF
;
A
#
# COMPACT_ATOMS: atom_id res chain seq x y z
N MET A 1 -0.69 -16.38 5.80
CA MET A 1 -0.69 -14.94 5.48
C MET A 1 -1.24 -14.80 4.07
N SER A 2 -2.31 -14.04 3.89
CA SER A 2 -2.97 -13.90 2.59
C SER A 2 -2.39 -12.70 1.85
N GLU A 3 -2.12 -12.86 0.55
CA GLU A 3 -1.79 -11.73 -0.31
C GLU A 3 -3.05 -10.89 -0.55
N LEU A 4 -2.94 -9.57 -0.37
CA LEU A 4 -4.06 -8.65 -0.55
C LEU A 4 -4.12 -8.19 -2.00
N ASN A 5 -5.32 -8.19 -2.58
CA ASN A 5 -5.55 -7.55 -3.87
C ASN A 5 -5.35 -6.02 -3.75
N CYS A 6 -4.56 -5.48 -4.67
CA CYS A 6 -4.33 -4.05 -4.82
C CYS A 6 -5.05 -3.55 -6.07
N ALA A 7 -6.00 -2.63 -5.91
CA ALA A 7 -6.57 -1.89 -7.03
C ALA A 7 -5.86 -0.53 -7.15
N VAL A 8 -5.42 -0.20 -8.37
CA VAL A 8 -4.63 0.99 -8.64
C VAL A 8 -5.48 2.09 -9.29
N ASP A 9 -5.55 3.26 -8.66
CA ASP A 9 -6.05 4.49 -9.28
C ASP A 9 -4.85 5.38 -9.60
N ASN A 10 -4.29 5.15 -10.79
CA ASN A 10 -3.08 5.82 -11.27
C ASN A 10 -3.27 7.33 -11.43
N ALA A 11 -4.46 7.76 -11.84
CA ALA A 11 -4.80 9.16 -12.10
C ALA A 11 -4.84 9.97 -10.78
N ARG A 12 -5.40 9.37 -9.72
CA ARG A 12 -5.47 9.99 -8.39
C ARG A 12 -4.27 9.68 -7.50
N SER A 13 -3.32 8.88 -7.99
CA SER A 13 -2.16 8.38 -7.23
C SER A 13 -2.59 7.66 -5.94
N MET A 14 -3.51 6.70 -6.07
CA MET A 14 -4.03 5.93 -4.94
C MET A 14 -3.91 4.43 -5.17
N LEU A 15 -3.69 3.71 -4.08
CA LEU A 15 -3.78 2.26 -3.99
C LEU A 15 -4.95 1.91 -3.08
N ILE A 16 -5.79 0.97 -3.49
CA ILE A 16 -7.00 0.59 -2.77
C ILE A 16 -6.90 -0.90 -2.45
N TYR A 17 -6.88 -1.21 -1.16
CA TYR A 17 -6.86 -2.57 -0.65
C TYR A 17 -8.21 -2.92 -0.06
N GLU A 18 -8.78 -4.04 -0.45
CA GLU A 18 -10.02 -4.53 0.11
C GLU A 18 -9.81 -5.00 1.56
N LYS A 19 -10.75 -4.67 2.44
CA LYS A 19 -10.72 -5.14 3.83
C LYS A 19 -11.19 -6.60 3.88
N PRO A 20 -10.41 -7.53 4.46
CA PRO A 20 -10.90 -8.88 4.70
C PRO A 20 -12.18 -8.86 5.56
N PRO A 21 -13.19 -9.70 5.27
CA PRO A 21 -14.44 -9.72 6.03
C PRO A 21 -14.22 -10.10 7.50
N GLU A 22 -13.17 -10.87 7.77
CA GLU A 22 -12.79 -11.42 9.07
C GLU A 22 -12.37 -10.36 10.10
N ILE A 23 -11.93 -9.18 9.66
CA ILE A 23 -11.46 -8.12 10.57
C ILE A 23 -12.59 -7.16 10.88
N ALA A 24 -13.19 -7.31 12.06
CA ALA A 24 -14.18 -6.38 12.59
C ALA A 24 -13.51 -5.02 12.90
N LYS A 25 -13.90 -3.97 12.16
CA LYS A 25 -13.45 -2.57 12.31
C LYS A 25 -11.92 -2.40 12.25
N LEU A 26 -11.42 -2.23 11.04
CA LEU A 26 -10.05 -1.79 10.81
C LEU A 26 -9.94 -0.28 11.06
N THR A 27 -8.84 0.17 11.66
CA THR A 27 -8.53 1.59 11.87
C THR A 27 -7.20 1.95 11.23
N LYS A 28 -6.88 3.25 11.15
CA LYS A 28 -5.59 3.71 10.60
C LYS A 28 -4.37 3.16 11.36
N ARG A 29 -4.52 2.73 12.62
CA ARG A 29 -3.43 2.14 13.41
C ARG A 29 -3.19 0.67 13.08
N ASP A 30 -4.18 0.01 12.48
CA ASP A 30 -4.16 -1.41 12.11
C ASP A 30 -3.59 -1.62 10.70
N VAL A 31 -3.05 -0.57 10.07
CA VAL A 31 -2.50 -0.59 8.71
C VAL A 31 -1.15 0.10 8.67
N SER A 32 -0.24 -0.45 7.87
CA SER A 32 1.05 0.17 7.58
C SER A 32 1.31 0.15 6.08
N PHE A 33 1.96 1.21 5.60
CA PHE A 33 2.51 1.28 4.27
C PHE A 33 3.93 1.81 4.41
N ASN A 34 4.91 1.04 3.95
CA ASN A 34 6.32 1.37 4.06
C ASN A 34 6.94 1.36 2.68
N ILE A 35 7.79 2.34 2.39
CA ILE A 35 8.67 2.35 1.21
C ILE A 35 10.10 2.20 1.73
N SER A 36 10.81 1.18 1.25
CA SER A 36 12.18 0.88 1.65
C SER A 36 13.08 0.66 0.45
N SER A 37 14.38 0.87 0.62
CA SER A 37 15.37 0.65 -0.44
C SER A 37 15.45 -0.84 -0.78
N TYR A 38 15.16 -1.20 -2.03
CA TYR A 38 15.35 -2.57 -2.53
C TYR A 38 16.81 -2.77 -2.96
N ASN A 39 17.36 -1.80 -3.68
CA ASN A 39 18.79 -1.73 -4.03
C ASN A 39 19.27 -0.27 -4.08
N SER A 40 20.43 0.00 -4.69
CA SER A 40 21.01 1.35 -4.80
C SER A 40 20.15 2.33 -5.63
N SER A 41 19.35 1.81 -6.56
CA SER A 41 18.60 2.59 -7.56
C SER A 41 17.08 2.43 -7.50
N GLN A 42 16.60 1.45 -6.73
CA GLN A 42 15.18 1.11 -6.64
C GLN A 42 14.72 1.04 -5.18
N ASP A 43 13.48 1.46 -4.97
CA ASP A 43 12.71 1.26 -3.75
C ASP A 43 11.61 0.21 -4.00
N GLU A 44 11.06 -0.32 -2.93
CA GLU A 44 9.92 -1.23 -2.94
C GLU A 44 8.93 -0.80 -1.84
N ALA A 45 7.64 -1.02 -2.08
CA ALA A 45 6.59 -0.72 -1.12
C ALA A 45 5.97 -1.99 -0.53
N THR A 46 5.73 -1.97 0.77
CA THR A 46 4.99 -3.03 1.48
C THR A 46 3.79 -2.42 2.19
N PHE A 47 2.60 -2.94 1.90
CA PHE A 47 1.38 -2.68 2.65
C PHE A 47 1.07 -3.87 3.57
N GLN A 48 0.67 -3.61 4.81
CA GLN A 48 0.23 -4.65 5.74
C GLN A 48 -1.01 -4.22 6.52
N MET A 49 -1.96 -5.15 6.66
CA MET A 49 -3.05 -5.06 7.62
C MET A 49 -2.75 -5.96 8.82
N HIS A 50 -2.79 -5.40 10.01
CA HIS A 50 -2.51 -6.10 11.25
C HIS A 50 -3.52 -5.78 12.35
N LYS A 51 -3.81 -6.74 13.22
CA LYS A 51 -4.68 -6.53 14.39
C LYS A 51 -4.09 -7.31 15.57
N ASN A 52 -3.99 -6.65 16.73
CA ASN A 52 -3.46 -7.28 17.95
C ASN A 52 -2.08 -7.95 17.78
N GLY A 53 -1.23 -7.42 16.90
CA GLY A 53 0.11 -7.96 16.62
C GLY A 53 0.16 -9.06 15.55
N GLU A 54 -0.98 -9.51 15.02
CA GLU A 54 -1.04 -10.49 13.94
C GLU A 54 -1.26 -9.81 12.58
N VAL A 55 -0.56 -10.25 11.54
CA VAL A 55 -0.69 -9.76 10.16
C VAL A 55 -1.68 -10.63 9.39
N PHE A 56 -2.79 -10.05 8.97
CA PHE A 56 -3.88 -10.75 8.28
C PHE A 56 -3.70 -10.74 6.77
N GLY A 57 -3.08 -9.69 6.25
CA GLY A 57 -2.75 -9.62 4.85
C GLY A 57 -1.66 -8.61 4.57
N SER A 58 -0.95 -8.85 3.49
CA SER A 58 0.11 -7.97 3.00
C SER A 58 0.09 -7.92 1.49
N HIS A 59 0.65 -6.85 0.95
CA HIS A 59 0.94 -6.71 -0.47
C HIS A 59 2.31 -6.07 -0.63
N GLN A 60 3.08 -6.58 -1.58
CA GLN A 60 4.42 -6.09 -1.89
C GLN A 60 4.44 -5.66 -3.35
N SER A 61 4.90 -4.44 -3.62
CA SER A 61 5.03 -3.95 -4.99
C SER A 61 6.21 -4.61 -5.70
N GLN A 62 6.25 -4.49 -7.02
CA GLN A 62 7.51 -4.62 -7.75
C GLN A 62 8.45 -3.46 -7.38
N PRO A 63 9.78 -3.63 -7.53
CA PRO A 63 10.73 -2.53 -7.35
C PRO A 63 10.51 -1.40 -8.36
N PHE A 64 10.48 -0.16 -7.88
CA PHE A 64 10.31 1.05 -8.68
C PHE A 64 11.50 2.01 -8.50
N PRO A 65 11.70 3.00 -9.38
CA PRO A 65 12.81 3.93 -9.27
C PRO A 65 12.84 4.64 -7.91
N LYS A 66 14.02 4.70 -7.30
CA LYS A 66 14.21 5.25 -5.96
C LYS A 66 13.70 6.69 -5.85
N GLY A 67 12.95 6.97 -4.79
CA GLY A 67 12.35 8.27 -4.52
C GLY A 67 11.18 8.66 -5.44
N ALA A 68 10.77 7.80 -6.38
CA ALA A 68 9.67 8.08 -7.31
C ALA A 68 8.32 8.24 -6.60
N LEU A 69 8.14 7.58 -5.45
CA LEU A 69 6.92 7.62 -4.65
C LEU A 69 7.19 8.11 -3.24
N LYS A 70 6.20 8.81 -2.68
CA LYS A 70 6.14 9.14 -1.26
C LYS A 70 4.72 8.97 -0.77
N GLN A 71 4.52 8.34 0.38
CA GLN A 71 3.21 8.29 1.02
C GLN A 71 2.77 9.70 1.43
N SER A 72 1.56 10.09 1.03
CA SER A 72 0.94 11.36 1.41
C SER A 72 -0.18 11.19 2.44
N GLY A 73 -0.80 10.01 2.51
CA GLY A 73 -1.80 9.71 3.53
C GLY A 73 -2.33 8.28 3.45
N ILE A 74 -3.05 7.87 4.49
CA ILE A 74 -3.80 6.61 4.51
C ILE A 74 -5.19 6.91 5.06
N ASP A 75 -6.21 6.39 4.39
CA ASP A 75 -7.60 6.40 4.83
C ASP A 75 -8.12 4.97 4.95
N VAL A 76 -8.92 4.73 5.99
CA VAL A 76 -9.54 3.42 6.25
C VAL A 76 -11.03 3.63 6.33
N THR A 77 -11.77 2.91 5.49
CA THR A 77 -13.23 2.92 5.44
C THR A 77 -13.78 1.61 6.00
N SER A 78 -15.10 1.45 6.01
CA SER A 78 -15.73 0.19 6.41
C SER A 78 -15.36 -1.01 5.52
N VAL A 79 -14.97 -0.76 4.27
CA VAL A 79 -14.77 -1.80 3.24
C VAL A 79 -13.38 -1.81 2.63
N SER A 80 -12.62 -0.73 2.74
CA SER A 80 -11.34 -0.58 2.03
C SER A 80 -10.32 0.25 2.81
N CYS A 81 -9.05 0.05 2.48
CA CYS A 81 -7.93 0.89 2.88
C CYS A 81 -7.38 1.59 1.64
N ILE A 82 -7.24 2.90 1.72
CA ILE A 82 -6.79 3.74 0.61
C ILE A 82 -5.45 4.36 1.00
N VAL A 83 -4.39 3.96 0.32
CA VAL A 83 -3.08 4.61 0.42
C VAL A 83 -3.01 5.69 -0.63
N LYS A 84 -2.79 6.93 -0.19
CA LYS A 84 -2.57 8.09 -1.06
C LYS A 84 -1.07 8.29 -1.22
N LEU A 85 -0.64 8.41 -2.47
CA LEU A 85 0.75 8.59 -2.86
C LEU A 85 0.95 9.95 -3.52
N LYS A 86 2.17 10.45 -3.42
CA LYS A 86 2.69 11.51 -4.27
C LYS A 86 3.72 10.91 -5.22
N LYS A 87 3.53 11.14 -6.52
CA LYS A 87 4.52 10.83 -7.55
C LYS A 87 5.51 11.98 -7.66
N ASN A 88 6.78 11.69 -7.42
CA ASN A 88 7.88 12.63 -7.64
C ASN A 88 8.54 12.44 -9.02
N SER A 89 8.19 11.35 -9.70
CA SER A 89 8.68 10.98 -11.04
C SER A 89 7.50 10.56 -11.93
N PRO A 90 7.63 10.68 -13.26
CA PRO A 90 6.61 10.24 -14.20
C PRO A 90 6.60 8.70 -14.30
N ILE A 91 5.89 8.06 -13.37
CA ILE A 91 5.70 6.61 -13.32
C ILE A 91 4.20 6.24 -13.36
N ASP A 92 3.91 5.09 -13.95
CA ASP A 92 2.60 4.45 -13.83
C ASP A 92 2.60 3.52 -12.62
N LEU A 93 1.57 3.61 -11.77
CA LEU A 93 1.45 2.76 -10.60
C LEU A 93 1.10 1.31 -10.98
N ASN A 94 0.39 1.09 -12.10
CA ASN A 94 0.00 -0.26 -12.54
C ASN A 94 1.19 -1.13 -12.95
N ASP A 95 2.34 -0.51 -13.25
CA ASP A 95 3.57 -1.24 -13.58
C ASP A 95 4.20 -1.90 -12.34
N TYR A 96 3.79 -1.48 -11.13
CA TYR A 96 4.43 -1.89 -9.88
C TYR A 96 3.47 -2.46 -8.82
N PHE A 97 2.17 -2.19 -8.91
CA PHE A 97 1.15 -2.57 -7.93
C PHE A 97 -0.05 -3.20 -8.63
#